data_AF-A0AAU2VHF7-F1
#
_entry.id   AF-A0AAU2VHF7-F1
#
_cell.length_a   1.000
_cell.length_b   1.000
_cell.length_c   1.000
_cell.angle_alpha   90.00
_cell.angle_beta   90.00
_cell.angle_gamma   90.00
#
_symmetry.space_group_name_H-M   'P 1'
#
loop_
_entity.id
_entity.type
_entity.pdbx_description
1 polymer ?
#
loop_
_entity_poly.entity_id
_entity_poly.type
_entity_poly.pdbx_seq_one_letter_code
_entity_poly.pdbx_strand_id
1 'polypeptide(L)' 'MDPRRARALTVPAQAQVDARMFMLGGDRMRALRVILDATGYDLREARDITYALVYDIEVPTPR' A
#
# COMPACT_ATOMS: atom_id res chain seq x y z
N MET A 1 5.50 -3.21 12.54
CA MET A 1 4.99 -3.24 11.15
C MET A 1 4.32 -4.58 11.00
N ASP A 2 3.07 -4.58 10.57
CA ASP A 2 2.22 -5.78 10.46
C ASP A 2 1.32 -5.66 9.21
N PRO A 3 1.74 -6.24 8.07
CA PRO A 3 1.01 -6.14 6.81
C PRO A 3 -0.41 -6.70 6.85
N ARG A 4 -0.74 -7.57 7.82
CA ARG A 4 -2.09 -8.12 7.96
C ARG A 4 -3.13 -7.06 8.32
N ARG A 5 -2.71 -5.93 8.89
CA ARG A 5 -3.58 -4.78 9.20
C ARG A 5 -4.15 -4.12 7.95
N ALA A 6 -3.50 -4.27 6.80
CA ALA A 6 -3.94 -3.68 5.54
C ALA A 6 -5.30 -4.22 5.04
N ARG A 7 -5.75 -5.39 5.53
CA ARG A 7 -7.09 -5.93 5.23
C ARG A 7 -8.24 -5.01 5.64
N ALA A 8 -7.99 -4.10 6.59
CA ALA A 8 -8.98 -3.12 7.04
C ALA A 8 -8.83 -1.74 6.35
N LEU A 9 -7.90 -1.58 5.41
CA LEU A 9 -7.54 -0.31 4.79
C LEU A 9 -7.89 -0.33 3.31
N THR A 10 -8.84 0.51 2.90
CA THR A 10 -9.25 0.60 1.50
C THR A 10 -8.27 1.45 0.70
N VAL A 11 -7.74 0.90 -0.38
CA VAL A 11 -6.77 1.59 -1.24
C VAL A 11 -7.27 1.55 -2.69
N PRO A 12 -7.30 2.69 -3.41
CA PRO A 12 -7.67 2.71 -4.83
C PRO A 12 -6.86 1.72 -5.65
N ALA A 13 -7.50 0.99 -6.57
CA ALA A 13 -6.87 -0.09 -7.33
C ALA A 13 -5.59 0.36 -8.07
N GLN A 14 -5.62 1.55 -8.68
CA GLN A 14 -4.45 2.11 -9.36
C GLN A 14 -3.27 2.34 -8.40
N ALA A 15 -3.55 2.90 -7.21
CA ALA A 15 -2.52 3.13 -6.20
C ALA A 15 -1.92 1.81 -5.68
N GLN A 16 -2.71 0.73 -5.59
CA GLN A 16 -2.18 -0.60 -5.27
C GLN A 16 -1.21 -1.11 -6.34
N VAL A 17 -1.55 -0.97 -7.62
CA VAL A 17 -0.70 -1.38 -8.75
C VAL A 17 0.61 -0.59 -8.75
N ASP A 18 0.53 0.74 -8.68
CA ASP A 18 1.69 1.62 -8.73
C ASP A 18 2.63 1.39 -7.53
N ALA A 19 2.07 1.30 -6.32
CA ALA A 19 2.85 1.02 -5.12
C ALA A 19 3.53 -0.35 -5.16
N ARG A 20 2.84 -1.39 -5.69
CA ARG A 20 3.43 -2.73 -5.89
C ARG A 20 4.59 -2.67 -6.87
N MET A 21 4.45 -1.96 -7.99
CA MET A 21 5.54 -1.80 -8.96
C MET A 21 6.78 -1.14 -8.34
N PHE A 22 6.60 -0.05 -7.60
CA PHE A 22 7.72 0.63 -6.92
C PHE A 22 8.38 -0.25 -5.85
N MET A 23 7.59 -1.00 -5.07
CA MET A 23 8.13 -1.93 -4.08
C MET A 23 8.98 -3.03 -4.73
N LEU A 24 8.51 -3.63 -5.82
CA LEU A 24 9.25 -4.66 -6.56
C LEU A 24 10.52 -4.10 -7.22
N GLY A 25 10.50 -2.82 -7.63
CA GLY A 25 11.66 -2.09 -8.15
C GLY A 25 12.64 -1.58 -7.08
N GLY A 26 12.37 -1.80 -5.79
CA GLY A 26 13.21 -1.35 -4.68
C GLY A 26 13.01 0.12 -4.26
N ASP A 27 12.12 0.86 -4.92
CA ASP A 27 11.83 2.27 -4.63
C ASP A 27 10.75 2.41 -3.55
N ARG A 28 11.13 2.07 -2.31
CA ARG A 28 10.20 2.05 -1.16
C ARG A 28 9.62 3.43 -0.84
N MET A 29 10.38 4.50 -1.04
CA MET A 29 9.91 5.86 -0.74
C MET A 29 8.83 6.31 -1.72
N ARG A 30 8.97 6.00 -3.02
CA ARG A 30 7.89 6.26 -3.98
C ARG A 30 6.66 5.40 -3.71
N ALA A 31 6.83 4.12 -3.36
CA ALA A 31 5.70 3.27 -3.01
C ALA A 31 4.88 3.84 -1.83
N LEU A 32 5.56 4.27 -0.76
CA LEU A 32 4.92 4.91 0.38
C LEU A 32 4.20 6.20 -0.04
N ARG A 33 4.85 7.04 -0.86
CA ARG A 33 4.26 8.29 -1.34
C ARG A 33 2.96 8.07 -2.09
N VAL A 34 2.92 7.10 -3.01
CA VAL A 34 1.69 6.74 -3.75
C VAL A 34 0.54 6.42 -2.81
N ILE A 35 0.78 5.61 -1.78
CA ILE A 35 -0.27 5.24 -0.82
C ILE A 35 -0.71 6.46 -0.01
N LEU A 36 0.23 7.24 0.54
CA LEU A 36 -0.07 8.42 1.33
C LEU A 36 -0.92 9.44 0.55
N ASP A 37 -0.53 9.72 -0.68
CA ASP A 37 -1.19 10.73 -1.51
C ASP A 37 -2.58 10.25 -1.96
N ALA A 38 -2.77 8.94 -2.17
CA ALA A 38 -4.04 8.38 -2.62
C ALA A 38 -5.07 8.16 -1.51
N THR A 39 -4.64 8.01 -0.25
CA THR A 39 -5.55 7.63 0.85
C THR A 39 -5.57 8.61 2.02
N GLY A 40 -4.54 9.45 2.17
CA GLY A 40 -4.36 10.31 3.35
C GLY A 40 -4.02 9.54 4.64
N TYR A 41 -3.68 8.26 4.56
CA TYR A 41 -3.27 7.45 5.71
C TYR A 41 -1.97 7.93 6.34
N ASP A 42 -1.69 7.46 7.56
CA ASP A 42 -0.41 7.73 8.20
C ASP A 42 0.72 6.88 7.60
N LEU A 43 1.97 7.22 7.94
CA LEU A 43 3.14 6.49 7.44
C LEU A 43 3.18 5.02 7.88
N ARG A 44 2.62 4.71 9.06
CA ARG A 44 2.59 3.34 9.58
C ARG A 44 1.61 2.50 8.76
N GLU A 45 0.42 3.02 8.49
CA GLU A 45 -0.60 2.42 7.64
C GLU A 45 -0.10 2.25 6.21
N ALA A 46 0.50 3.28 5.61
CA ALA A 46 1.10 3.20 4.29
C ALA A 46 2.19 2.12 4.21
N ARG A 47 2.98 1.96 5.28
CA ARG A 47 3.98 0.88 5.36
C ARG A 47 3.33 -0.49 5.50
N ASP A 48 2.30 -0.65 6.32
CA ASP A 48 1.60 -1.93 6.44
C ASP A 48 0.96 -2.32 5.09
N ILE A 49 0.39 -1.37 4.34
CA ILE A 49 -0.16 -1.55 2.98
C ILE A 49 0.90 -1.95 1.95
N THR A 50 1.98 -1.17 1.82
CA THR A 50 3.00 -1.40 0.77
C THR A 50 3.62 -2.79 0.87
N TYR A 51 3.80 -3.31 2.09
CA TYR A 51 4.28 -4.68 2.29
C TYR A 51 3.18 -5.73 2.10
N ALA A 52 1.92 -5.43 2.41
CA ALA A 52 0.81 -6.32 2.11
C ALA A 52 0.73 -6.63 0.62
N LEU A 53 0.90 -5.61 -0.23
CA LEU A 53 0.86 -5.73 -1.69
C LEU A 53 1.93 -6.67 -2.28
N VAL A 54 3.13 -6.72 -1.69
CA VAL A 54 4.21 -7.62 -2.15
C VAL A 54 4.20 -8.98 -1.47
N TYR A 55 3.49 -9.12 -0.35
CA TYR A 55 3.27 -10.40 0.32
C TYR A 55 1.96 -11.08 -0.10
N ASP A 56 1.32 -10.56 -1.15
CA ASP A 56 0.03 -11.02 -1.67
C ASP A 56 -1.05 -11.13 -0.56
N ILE A 57 -1.01 -10.19 0.39
CA ILE A 57 -2.05 -10.02 1.41
C ILE A 57 -3.11 -9.09 0.83
N GLU A 58 -4.37 -9.49 0.97
CA GLU A 58 -5.53 -8.73 0.50
C GLU A 58 -5.55 -7.29 1.03
N VAL A 59 -5.69 -6.33 0.12
CA VAL A 59 -5.94 -4.92 0.38
C VAL A 59 -7.23 -4.53 -0.35
N PRO A 60 -8.32 -4.21 0.36
CA PRO A 60 -9.61 -3.96 -0.28
C PRO A 60 -9.57 -2.69 -1.14
N THR A 61 -10.38 -2.66 -2.20
CA THR A 61 -10.60 -1.48 -3.03
C THR A 61 -11.90 -0.77 -2.61
N PRO A 62 -11.93 0.57 -2.56
CA PRO A 62 -13.17 1.31 -2.34
C PRO A 62 -14.14 1.07 -3.52
N ARG A 63 -15.44 1.03 -3.22
CA ARG A 63 -16.51 0.89 -4.22
C ARG A 63 -16.64 2.13 -5.10
#